data_AF-A0A959ACC4-F1
#
_entry.id   AF-A0A959ACC4-F1
#
_cell.length_a   1.000
_cell.length_b   1.000
_cell.length_c   1.000
_cell.angle_alpha   90.00
_cell.angle_beta   90.00
_cell.angle_gamma   90.00
#
_symmetry.space_group_name_H-M   'P 1'
#
loop_
_entity.id
_entity.type
_entity.pdbx_description
1 polymer ?
#
loop_
_entity_poly.entity_id
_entity_poly.type
_entity_poly.pdbx_seq_one_letter_code
_entity_poly.pdbx_strand_id
1 'polypeptide(L)'
;MKDKGNRNPDILGKLKEKGDGFTVPADYFDGFESRVFERIEAAGIKRQMPEALVKSKAKRVSIYQYALAAAAVFAMVLAAVWFFRSNDEYVQPMASVTLSEEDIEAYLLENVRDFEVEQLAMLPTTEEPQVRQAPSDSKPVVPEKTVAPDPYEISPEDIEHILNDMTEEELQDIL
;
A
#
# COMPACT_ATOMS: atom_id res chain seq x y z
N MET A 1 11.49 30.84 -48.72
CA MET A 1 11.40 30.79 -47.24
C MET A 1 11.88 29.43 -46.76
N LYS A 2 13.04 29.36 -46.10
CA LYS A 2 13.37 28.45 -44.98
C LYS A 2 14.89 28.42 -44.80
N ASP A 3 15.39 29.45 -44.15
CA ASP A 3 16.60 29.36 -43.34
C ASP A 3 16.13 29.07 -41.91
N LYS A 4 16.50 27.91 -41.34
CA LYS A 4 16.65 27.64 -39.89
C LYS A 4 17.29 26.26 -39.74
N GLY A 5 18.56 26.20 -39.38
CA GLY A 5 19.18 24.92 -39.04
C GLY A 5 20.60 24.93 -38.53
N ASN A 6 21.21 26.07 -38.21
CA ASN A 6 22.57 26.09 -37.68
C ASN A 6 22.53 25.88 -36.15
N ARG A 7 22.44 24.61 -35.72
CA ARG A 7 22.57 24.23 -34.31
C ARG A 7 24.04 23.98 -34.01
N ASN A 8 24.68 24.97 -33.38
CA ASN A 8 26.10 24.97 -33.03
C ASN A 8 26.48 23.73 -32.18
N PRO A 9 27.22 22.73 -32.72
CA PRO A 9 27.73 21.60 -31.92
C PRO A 9 28.85 22.02 -30.97
N ASP A 10 29.48 23.17 -31.26
CA ASP A 10 30.66 23.70 -30.58
C ASP A 10 30.35 24.22 -29.17
N ILE A 11 29.12 24.68 -28.91
CA ILE A 11 28.72 25.20 -27.58
C ILE A 11 28.55 24.04 -26.59
N LEU A 12 27.96 22.92 -27.03
CA LEU A 12 27.72 21.75 -26.17
C LEU A 12 29.03 21.04 -25.80
N GLY A 13 29.97 20.93 -26.74
CA GLY A 13 31.31 20.41 -26.46
C GLY A 13 32.07 21.25 -25.42
N LYS A 14 32.00 22.58 -25.56
CA LYS A 14 32.63 23.53 -24.63
C LYS A 14 32.00 23.55 -23.23
N LEU A 15 30.71 23.21 -23.10
CA LEU A 15 30.08 23.03 -21.79
C LEU A 15 30.49 21.70 -21.14
N LYS A 16 30.56 20.62 -21.92
CA LYS A 16 30.99 19.31 -21.42
C LYS A 16 32.43 19.33 -20.89
N GLU A 17 33.34 20.07 -21.53
CA GLU A 17 34.73 20.25 -21.04
C GLU A 17 34.81 21.07 -19.74
N LYS A 18 33.84 21.96 -19.49
CA LYS A 18 33.80 22.78 -18.27
C LYS A 18 33.23 22.04 -17.06
N GLY A 19 32.93 20.75 -17.20
CA GLY A 19 32.31 19.92 -16.18
C GLY A 19 30.81 20.16 -16.05
N ASP A 20 30.14 19.21 -15.41
CA ASP A 20 28.77 19.39 -14.94
C ASP A 20 28.78 20.58 -13.99
N GLY A 21 28.35 21.76 -14.43
CA GLY A 21 28.41 23.04 -13.70
C GLY A 21 27.59 23.10 -12.40
N PHE A 22 27.38 21.95 -11.78
CA PHE A 22 26.67 21.67 -10.54
C PHE A 22 27.62 21.32 -9.38
N THR A 23 28.92 21.59 -9.50
CA THR A 23 29.86 21.44 -8.38
C THR A 23 29.93 22.73 -7.58
N VAL A 24 29.63 22.65 -6.29
CA VAL A 24 29.86 23.77 -5.35
C VAL A 24 31.36 23.95 -5.10
N PRO A 25 31.83 25.19 -4.85
CA PRO A 25 33.22 25.42 -4.46
C PRO A 25 33.59 24.63 -3.19
N ALA A 26 34.87 24.25 -3.09
CA ALA A 26 35.43 23.79 -1.83
C ALA A 26 35.15 24.84 -0.74
N ASP A 27 34.80 24.38 0.46
CA ASP A 27 34.53 25.21 1.63
C ASP A 27 33.31 26.16 1.49
N TYR A 28 32.42 25.97 0.50
CA TYR A 28 31.20 26.77 0.35
C TYR A 28 30.31 26.73 1.61
N PHE A 29 30.22 25.54 2.20
CA PHE A 29 29.44 25.31 3.41
C PHE A 29 30.15 25.77 4.68
N ASP A 30 31.46 26.04 4.62
CA ASP A 30 32.21 26.56 5.75
C ASP A 30 31.75 28.00 6.02
N GLY A 31 31.07 28.18 7.15
CA GLY A 31 30.48 29.46 7.55
C GLY A 31 29.17 29.81 6.83
N PHE A 32 28.57 28.90 6.05
CA PHE A 32 27.22 29.12 5.49
C PHE A 32 26.19 29.35 6.61
N GLU A 33 26.24 28.51 7.64
CA GLU A 33 25.38 28.61 8.82
C GLU A 33 25.50 29.98 9.50
N SER A 34 26.73 30.44 9.73
CA SER A 34 26.99 31.74 10.35
C SER A 34 26.43 32.89 9.52
N ARG A 35 26.59 32.85 8.18
CA ARG A 35 26.03 33.86 7.26
C ARG A 35 24.49 33.86 7.26
N VAL A 36 23.86 32.69 7.38
CA VAL A 36 22.40 32.58 7.48
C VAL A 36 21.91 33.17 8.79
N PHE A 37 22.53 32.84 9.92
CA PHE A 37 22.14 33.40 11.22
C PHE A 37 22.37 34.92 11.30
N GLU A 38 23.51 35.41 10.83
CA GLU A 38 23.77 36.85 10.74
C GLU A 38 22.69 37.57 9.94
N ARG A 39 22.25 36.98 8.83
CA ARG A 39 21.17 37.55 8.00
C ARG A 39 19.80 37.51 8.67
N ILE A 40 19.50 36.46 9.43
CA ILE A 40 18.25 36.34 10.21
C ILE A 40 18.22 37.38 11.35
N GLU A 41 19.36 37.57 12.03
CA GLU A 41 19.53 38.56 13.09
C GLU A 41 19.46 39.99 12.54
N ALA A 42 20.14 40.26 11.43
CA ALA A 42 20.12 41.54 10.73
C ALA A 42 18.74 41.87 10.13
N ALA A 43 17.98 40.86 9.70
CA ALA A 43 16.60 41.00 9.26
C ALA A 43 15.62 41.30 10.42
N GLY A 44 16.11 41.38 11.66
CA GLY A 44 15.28 41.75 12.81
C GLY A 44 14.20 40.72 13.12
N ILE A 45 14.36 39.46 12.68
CA ILE A 45 13.53 38.33 13.08
C ILE A 45 13.90 37.97 14.52
N LYS A 46 13.68 38.91 15.43
CA LYS A 46 13.72 38.65 16.85
C LYS A 46 12.56 37.70 17.10
N ARG A 47 12.87 36.48 17.55
CA ARG A 47 11.89 35.68 18.28
C ARG A 47 11.39 36.62 19.37
N GLN A 48 10.15 37.07 19.26
CA GLN A 48 9.45 37.62 20.40
C GLN A 48 9.37 36.44 21.37
N MET A 49 10.37 36.32 22.26
CA MET A 49 10.16 35.61 23.49
C MET A 49 9.00 36.35 24.13
N PRO A 50 7.82 35.73 24.27
CA PRO A 50 6.76 36.37 25.05
C PRO A 50 7.39 36.62 26.41
N GLU A 51 7.52 37.91 26.76
CA GLU A 51 7.88 38.34 28.10
C GLU A 51 7.07 37.49 29.08
N ALA A 52 7.78 36.95 30.06
CA ALA A 52 7.28 36.06 31.08
C ALA A 52 5.82 36.37 31.43
N LEU A 53 4.90 35.50 30.97
CA LEU A 53 3.50 35.58 31.32
C LEU A 53 3.38 35.34 32.83
N VAL A 54 3.38 36.45 33.55
CA VAL A 54 2.52 36.79 34.67
C VAL A 54 1.85 35.57 35.31
N LYS A 55 2.37 35.17 36.48
CA LYS A 55 1.77 34.31 37.51
C LYS A 55 0.49 33.60 37.05
N SER A 56 0.65 32.40 36.51
CA SER A 56 -0.45 31.51 36.17
C SER A 56 -1.32 31.29 37.41
N LYS A 57 -2.51 31.91 37.45
CA LYS A 57 -3.58 31.44 38.34
C LYS A 57 -3.91 30.04 37.87
N ALA A 58 -3.57 29.04 38.68
CA ALA A 58 -3.89 27.64 38.43
C ALA A 58 -5.40 27.54 38.20
N LYS A 59 -5.79 27.46 36.92
CA LYS A 59 -7.18 27.23 36.55
C LYS A 59 -7.45 25.80 36.99
N ARG A 60 -8.30 25.63 38.01
CA ARG A 60 -8.84 24.32 38.36
C ARG A 60 -9.57 23.82 37.12
N VAL A 61 -8.90 22.97 36.35
CA VAL A 61 -9.46 22.30 35.19
C VAL A 61 -10.69 21.55 35.71
N SER A 62 -11.87 21.99 35.27
CA SER A 62 -13.09 21.33 35.70
C SER A 62 -13.08 19.94 35.07
N ILE A 63 -13.46 18.93 35.85
CA ILE A 63 -13.56 17.53 35.38
C ILE A 63 -14.41 17.40 34.09
N TYR A 64 -15.25 18.38 33.80
CA TYR A 64 -16.00 18.48 32.54
C TYR A 64 -15.12 18.67 31.30
N GLN A 65 -13.90 19.20 31.43
CA GLN A 65 -12.95 19.31 30.32
C GLN A 65 -12.40 17.95 29.92
N TYR A 66 -12.15 17.05 30.89
CA TYR A 66 -11.79 15.67 30.62
C TYR A 66 -12.97 14.89 30.05
N ALA A 67 -14.19 15.13 30.55
CA ALA A 67 -15.40 14.53 29.99
C ALA A 67 -15.64 14.96 28.53
N LEU A 68 -15.41 16.24 28.20
CA LEU A 68 -15.52 16.76 26.84
C LEU A 68 -14.46 16.12 25.91
N ALA A 69 -13.21 16.03 26.36
CA ALA A 69 -12.15 15.39 25.59
C ALA A 69 -12.42 13.90 25.36
N ALA A 70 -12.88 13.19 26.39
CA ALA A 70 -13.26 11.78 26.28
C ALA A 70 -14.43 11.59 25.30
N ALA A 71 -15.45 12.45 25.34
CA ALA A 71 -16.56 12.41 24.40
C ALA A 71 -16.13 12.68 22.96
N ALA A 72 -15.19 13.61 22.73
CA ALA A 72 -14.66 13.90 21.39
C ALA A 72 -13.88 12.70 20.82
N VAL A 73 -13.05 12.03 21.63
CA VAL A 73 -12.35 10.81 21.23
C VAL A 73 -13.35 9.70 20.92
N PHE A 74 -14.37 9.53 21.75
CA PHE A 74 -15.41 8.51 21.55
C PHE A 74 -16.22 8.77 20.26
N ALA A 75 -16.59 10.03 20.01
CA ALA A 75 -17.27 10.42 18.77
C ALA A 75 -16.39 10.18 17.53
N MET A 76 -15.08 10.42 17.61
CA MET A 76 -14.15 10.14 16.52
C MET A 76 -14.03 8.63 16.24
N VAL A 77 -13.97 7.80 17.29
CA VAL A 77 -13.95 6.33 17.15
C VAL A 77 -15.27 5.82 16.55
N LEU A 78 -16.41 6.31 17.01
CA LEU A 78 -17.71 5.94 16.46
C LEU A 78 -17.88 6.37 15.01
N ALA A 79 -17.43 7.57 14.66
CA ALA A 79 -17.44 8.06 13.28
C ALA A 79 -16.53 7.21 12.39
N ALA A 80 -15.34 6.83 12.87
CA ALA A 80 -14.45 5.93 12.14
C ALA A 80 -15.08 4.55 11.95
N VAL A 81 -15.61 3.92 12.99
CA VAL A 81 -16.28 2.63 12.89
C VAL A 81 -17.47 2.69 11.94
N TRP A 82 -18.29 3.76 12.01
CA TRP A 82 -19.42 3.93 11.10
C TRP A 82 -18.96 4.14 9.65
N PHE A 83 -17.89 4.89 9.42
CA PHE A 83 -17.31 5.12 8.10
C PHE A 83 -16.72 3.82 7.50
N PHE A 84 -15.98 3.03 8.28
CA PHE A 84 -15.44 1.76 7.81
C PHE A 84 -16.52 0.71 7.57
N ARG A 85 -17.60 0.68 8.37
CA ARG A 85 -18.77 -0.19 8.10
C ARG A 85 -19.59 0.29 6.90
N SER A 86 -19.62 1.59 6.62
CA SER A 86 -20.28 2.13 5.43
C SER A 86 -19.46 1.87 4.15
N ASN A 87 -18.16 1.64 4.30
CA ASN A 87 -17.23 1.27 3.23
C ASN A 87 -17.03 -0.24 3.12
N ASP A 88 -17.92 -1.07 3.69
CA ASP A 88 -18.22 -2.36 3.08
C ASP A 88 -18.93 -2.08 1.73
N GLU A 89 -18.18 -1.44 0.83
CA GLU A 89 -18.37 -1.58 -0.60
C GLU A 89 -18.41 -3.09 -0.78
N TYR A 90 -19.60 -3.60 -1.10
CA TYR A 90 -19.79 -4.97 -1.50
C TYR A 90 -18.66 -5.28 -2.44
N VAL A 91 -17.66 -6.02 -1.96
CA VAL A 91 -16.69 -6.66 -2.82
C VAL A 91 -17.58 -7.62 -3.57
N GLN A 92 -18.14 -7.17 -4.70
CA GLN A 92 -18.86 -8.05 -5.58
C GLN A 92 -17.89 -9.19 -5.81
N PRO A 93 -18.21 -10.42 -5.39
CA PRO A 93 -17.30 -11.53 -5.49
C PRO A 93 -17.10 -11.73 -6.98
N MET A 94 -16.05 -11.10 -7.54
CA MET A 94 -15.82 -10.82 -8.97
C MET A 94 -16.88 -11.51 -9.78
N ALA A 95 -18.06 -10.86 -9.88
CA ALA A 95 -19.24 -11.51 -10.44
C ALA A 95 -18.73 -12.01 -11.78
N SER A 96 -18.61 -13.32 -11.93
CA SER A 96 -18.11 -13.94 -13.15
C SER A 96 -18.88 -13.27 -14.24
N VAL A 97 -18.23 -12.34 -14.95
CA VAL A 97 -18.95 -11.48 -15.87
C VAL A 97 -19.36 -12.46 -16.93
N THR A 98 -20.63 -12.83 -16.92
CA THR A 98 -21.22 -13.63 -17.98
C THR A 98 -21.33 -12.70 -19.17
N LEU A 99 -20.18 -12.38 -19.78
CA LEU A 99 -20.15 -11.77 -21.08
C LEU A 99 -20.83 -12.76 -22.02
N SER A 100 -21.77 -12.26 -22.81
CA SER A 100 -22.31 -13.04 -23.91
C SER A 100 -21.18 -13.37 -24.87
N GLU A 101 -21.32 -14.47 -25.62
CA GLU A 101 -20.34 -14.85 -26.64
C GLU A 101 -20.16 -13.71 -27.65
N GLU A 102 -21.25 -12.99 -27.95
CA GLU A 102 -21.25 -11.80 -28.80
C GLU A 102 -20.39 -10.65 -28.23
N ASP A 103 -20.44 -10.39 -26.92
CA ASP A 103 -19.62 -9.35 -26.30
C ASP A 103 -18.13 -9.74 -26.26
N ILE A 104 -17.84 -11.03 -26.08
CA ILE A 104 -16.47 -11.56 -26.11
C ILE A 104 -15.89 -11.41 -27.52
N GLU A 105 -16.64 -11.77 -28.56
CA GLU A 105 -16.22 -11.61 -29.96
C GLU A 105 -15.98 -10.15 -30.32
N ALA A 106 -16.89 -9.26 -29.92
CA ALA A 106 -16.76 -7.83 -30.16
C ALA A 106 -15.47 -7.28 -29.51
N TYR A 107 -15.21 -7.64 -28.25
CA TYR A 107 -14.01 -7.24 -27.55
C TYR A 107 -12.73 -7.81 -28.19
N LEU A 108 -12.73 -9.09 -28.59
CA LEU A 108 -11.59 -9.71 -29.26
C LEU A 108 -11.27 -9.03 -30.60
N LEU A 109 -12.29 -8.67 -31.39
CA LEU A 109 -12.11 -7.97 -32.66
C LEU A 109 -11.58 -6.55 -32.47
N GLU A 110 -12.07 -5.84 -31.46
CA GLU A 110 -11.62 -4.47 -31.17
C GLU A 110 -10.18 -4.45 -30.61
N ASN A 111 -9.83 -5.44 -29.78
CA ASN A 111 -8.54 -5.51 -29.08
C ASN A 111 -7.57 -6.51 -29.73
N VAL A 112 -7.82 -6.97 -30.96
CA VAL A 112 -7.02 -8.02 -31.62
C VAL A 112 -5.52 -7.67 -31.74
N ARG A 113 -5.20 -6.37 -31.71
CA ARG A 113 -3.83 -5.86 -31.79
C ARG A 113 -3.08 -5.90 -30.46
N ASP A 114 -3.79 -6.03 -29.36
CA ASP A 114 -3.24 -5.98 -28.01
C ASP A 114 -2.90 -7.39 -27.49
N PHE A 115 -3.35 -8.43 -28.19
CA PHE A 115 -2.97 -9.81 -27.91
C PHE A 115 -1.60 -10.14 -28.52
N GLU A 116 -0.64 -10.44 -27.65
CA GLU A 116 0.68 -10.90 -28.06
C GLU A 116 0.65 -12.41 -28.39
N VAL A 117 1.34 -12.79 -29.46
CA VAL A 117 1.43 -14.19 -29.93
C VAL A 117 2.00 -15.11 -28.83
N GLU A 118 2.89 -14.59 -28.00
CA GLU A 118 3.50 -15.34 -26.88
C GLU A 118 2.47 -15.69 -25.80
N GLN A 119 1.50 -14.81 -25.52
CA GLN A 119 0.42 -15.08 -24.57
C GLN A 119 -0.55 -16.14 -25.12
N LEU A 120 -0.81 -16.10 -26.43
CA LEU A 120 -1.63 -17.12 -27.11
C LEU A 120 -0.92 -18.49 -27.16
N ALA A 121 0.41 -18.52 -27.21
CA ALA A 121 1.21 -19.75 -27.16
C ALA A 121 1.33 -20.35 -25.75
N MET A 122 1.11 -19.55 -24.70
CA MET A 122 1.08 -20.00 -23.30
C MET A 122 -0.28 -20.59 -22.89
N LEU A 123 -1.33 -20.37 -23.69
CA LEU A 123 -2.58 -21.07 -23.46
C LEU A 123 -2.30 -22.58 -23.57
N PRO A 124 -2.65 -23.38 -22.56
CA PRO A 124 -2.50 -24.82 -22.67
C PRO A 124 -3.31 -25.25 -23.88
N THR A 125 -2.62 -25.71 -24.92
CA THR A 125 -3.27 -26.44 -26.00
C THR A 125 -4.04 -27.53 -25.30
N THR A 126 -5.36 -27.56 -25.47
CA THR A 126 -6.24 -28.48 -24.75
C THR A 126 -5.92 -29.91 -25.19
N GLU A 127 -4.87 -30.46 -24.60
CA GLU A 127 -4.57 -31.87 -24.51
C GLU A 127 -4.84 -32.24 -23.04
N GLU A 128 -5.94 -32.97 -22.87
CA GLU A 128 -6.42 -33.77 -21.74
C GLU A 128 -5.80 -33.64 -20.33
N PRO A 129 -6.62 -33.76 -19.26
CA PRO A 129 -6.17 -33.60 -17.88
C PRO A 129 -5.17 -34.69 -17.47
N GLN A 130 -3.89 -34.31 -17.38
CA GLN A 130 -2.83 -35.15 -16.82
C GLN A 130 -3.02 -35.29 -15.29
N VAL A 131 -3.34 -36.52 -14.88
CA VAL A 131 -3.24 -37.00 -13.49
C VAL A 131 -1.80 -36.75 -13.00
N ARG A 132 -1.63 -35.92 -11.97
CA ARG A 132 -0.32 -35.68 -11.33
C ARG A 132 0.25 -36.98 -10.79
N GLN A 133 1.24 -37.53 -11.49
CA GLN A 133 2.19 -38.50 -10.93
C GLN A 133 3.17 -37.76 -10.00
N ALA A 134 3.28 -38.20 -8.76
CA ALA A 134 4.30 -37.75 -7.83
C ALA A 134 5.66 -38.40 -8.18
N PRO A 135 6.79 -37.67 -8.18
CA PRO A 135 8.09 -38.28 -8.31
C PRO A 135 8.44 -39.03 -7.02
N SER A 136 8.69 -40.32 -7.21
CA SER A 136 9.48 -41.21 -6.36
C SER A 136 10.78 -40.53 -5.90
N ASP A 137 11.04 -40.53 -4.59
CA ASP A 137 12.17 -41.26 -3.99
C ASP A 137 12.47 -40.78 -2.56
N SER A 138 12.87 -41.74 -1.72
CA SER A 138 13.50 -41.63 -0.40
C SER A 138 12.62 -41.87 0.83
N LYS A 139 12.58 -43.13 1.28
CA LYS A 139 12.59 -43.50 2.71
C LYS A 139 13.99 -44.04 3.04
N PRO A 140 14.46 -44.15 4.31
CA PRO A 140 13.84 -43.75 5.58
C PRO A 140 14.83 -43.09 6.57
N VAL A 141 14.44 -42.03 7.30
CA VAL A 141 15.07 -41.72 8.61
C VAL A 141 14.00 -41.15 9.54
N VAL A 142 13.58 -41.97 10.50
CA VAL A 142 12.92 -41.50 11.73
C VAL A 142 14.04 -41.35 12.75
N PRO A 143 14.20 -40.17 13.36
CA PRO A 143 13.93 -40.10 14.80
C PRO A 143 13.03 -38.91 15.16
N GLU A 144 11.87 -39.24 15.70
CA GLU A 144 11.34 -38.72 16.95
C GLU A 144 11.96 -37.40 17.46
N LYS A 145 11.30 -36.27 17.17
CA LYS A 145 11.27 -35.10 18.07
C LYS A 145 10.13 -34.14 17.73
N THR A 146 9.10 -34.18 18.57
CA THR A 146 8.25 -33.04 18.97
C THR A 146 7.86 -32.05 17.86
N VAL A 147 6.81 -32.37 17.10
CA VAL A 147 6.12 -31.40 16.24
C VAL A 147 4.81 -31.03 16.94
N ALA A 148 4.66 -29.74 17.22
CA ALA A 148 3.42 -29.17 17.73
C ALA A 148 2.27 -29.47 16.75
N PRO A 149 1.02 -29.69 17.21
CA PRO A 149 -0.11 -29.86 16.30
C PRO A 149 -0.27 -28.58 15.47
N ASP A 150 -0.32 -28.73 14.15
CA ASP A 150 -0.67 -27.63 13.25
C ASP A 150 -2.07 -27.13 13.64
N PRO A 151 -2.25 -25.85 14.00
CA PRO A 151 -3.52 -25.34 14.55
C PRO A 151 -4.67 -25.24 13.53
N TYR A 152 -4.49 -25.83 12.34
CA TYR A 152 -5.45 -25.78 11.24
C TYR A 152 -5.77 -27.17 10.65
N GLU A 153 -5.24 -28.26 11.21
CA GLU A 153 -5.64 -29.61 10.83
C GLU A 153 -6.92 -29.98 11.60
N ILE A 154 -8.07 -29.63 11.02
CA ILE A 154 -9.38 -29.99 11.57
C ILE A 154 -9.62 -31.48 11.25
N SER A 155 -9.64 -32.33 12.28
CA SER A 155 -9.94 -33.75 12.13
C SER A 155 -11.39 -33.95 11.66
N PRO A 156 -11.71 -34.96 10.84
CA PRO A 156 -13.10 -35.26 10.49
C PRO A 156 -14.01 -35.47 11.72
N GLU A 157 -13.47 -35.94 12.84
CA GLU A 157 -14.21 -36.07 14.10
C GLU A 157 -14.52 -34.71 14.75
N ASP A 158 -13.64 -33.72 14.60
CA ASP A 158 -13.86 -32.37 15.13
C ASP A 158 -14.96 -31.64 14.35
N ILE A 159 -15.08 -31.93 13.05
CA ILE A 159 -16.16 -31.38 12.21
C ILE A 159 -17.53 -31.85 12.71
N GLU A 160 -17.65 -33.13 13.07
CA GLU A 160 -18.91 -33.66 13.62
C GLU A 160 -19.27 -33.02 14.96
N HIS A 161 -18.27 -32.72 15.80
CA HIS A 161 -18.50 -32.05 17.07
C HIS A 161 -18.93 -30.59 16.88
N ILE A 162 -18.31 -29.88 15.95
CA ILE A 162 -18.67 -28.49 15.60
C ILE A 162 -20.09 -28.45 15.03
N LEU A 163 -20.46 -29.38 14.14
CA LEU A 163 -21.80 -29.46 13.57
C LEU A 163 -22.88 -29.75 14.60
N ASN A 164 -22.57 -30.51 15.66
CA ASN A 164 -23.51 -30.78 16.75
C ASN A 164 -23.62 -29.62 17.75
N ASP A 165 -22.58 -28.80 17.89
CA ASP A 165 -22.59 -27.62 18.76
C ASP A 165 -23.24 -26.40 18.09
N MET A 166 -23.41 -26.42 16.77
CA MET A 166 -24.13 -25.36 16.04
C MET A 166 -25.64 -25.47 16.22
N THR A 167 -26.28 -24.33 16.43
CA THR A 167 -27.75 -24.27 16.57
C THR A 167 -28.43 -24.43 15.21
N GLU A 168 -29.66 -24.98 15.20
CA GLU A 168 -30.41 -25.24 13.96
C GLU A 168 -30.66 -23.98 13.10
N GLU A 169 -30.61 -22.80 13.74
CA GLU A 169 -30.67 -21.49 13.06
C GLU A 169 -29.39 -21.20 12.26
N GLU A 170 -28.20 -21.51 12.79
CA GLU A 170 -26.92 -21.29 12.10
C GLU A 170 -26.67 -22.31 10.97
N LEU A 171 -27.22 -23.52 11.10
CA LEU A 171 -27.17 -24.53 10.03
C LEU A 171 -28.00 -24.12 8.81
N GLN A 172 -29.03 -23.30 8.99
CA GLN A 172 -29.91 -22.85 7.92
C GLN A 172 -29.29 -21.73 7.06
N ASP A 173 -28.37 -20.94 7.62
CA ASP A 173 -27.64 -19.88 6.90
C ASP A 173 -26.51 -20.43 6.00
N ILE A 174 -26.09 -21.69 6.21
CA ILE A 174 -25.01 -22.34 5.44
C ILE A 174 -25.55 -23.09 4.20
N LEU A 175 -26.87 -23.34 4.16
CA LEU A 175 -27.55 -24.16 3.13
C LEU A 175 -28.27 -23.29 2.10
#